data_AF-A0A7V2XIY3-F1
#
_entry.id   AF-A0A7V2XIY3-F1
#
_cell.length_a   1.000
_cell.length_b   1.000
_cell.length_c   1.000
_cell.angle_alpha   90.00
_cell.angle_beta   90.00
_cell.angle_gamma   90.00
#
_symmetry.space_group_name_H-M   'P 1'
#
loop_
_entity.id
_entity.type
_entity.pdbx_description
1 polymer ?
#
loop_
_entity_poly.entity_id
_entity_poly.type
_entity_poly.pdbx_seq_one_letter_code
_entity_poly.pdbx_strand_id
1 'polypeptide(L)'
;MASEEAKCPVCGKALEGRDRFEAKCAACREAEVLGHAMPGEDAAAAAPVARGASSARRRRLAVLLVLLAVVAVAAVVVVFPGGPRTVPPARATIDRTVIPPSPTRGEGAPVAKPAPTPRKPAEPQQAEALREETASLLAMLASGDYERVLNNYAQPNEVDFRRVERALDEIVRGDAAAGFAAWSTRVIRLREAGAAEELRKANDPQPEFTVALLSHLSRDPGASGAGASSENRARNVLRWHLNALFGGLDLAGAQPGAIEEAAPASFEVAIRCGGARAAAWLRDEPLRIVWRKLPVGWVIATGLAERLERVREVLKRPPAASSTAP
;
A
#
# COMPACT_ATOMS: atom_id res chain seq x y z
N MET A 1 35.81 -8.16 -7.19
CA MET A 1 35.74 -8.43 -5.75
C MET A 1 34.62 -9.42 -5.54
N ALA A 2 34.92 -10.63 -5.06
CA ALA A 2 33.90 -11.66 -4.82
C ALA A 2 33.05 -11.23 -3.62
N SER A 3 31.75 -11.10 -3.79
CA SER A 3 30.83 -10.91 -2.67
C SER A 3 30.86 -12.17 -1.82
N GLU A 4 31.15 -12.04 -0.52
CA GLU A 4 31.05 -13.15 0.42
C GLU A 4 29.59 -13.60 0.49
N GLU A 5 29.29 -14.74 -0.12
CA GLU A 5 27.96 -15.34 -0.12
C GLU A 5 27.59 -15.74 1.31
N ALA A 6 26.46 -15.21 1.81
CA ALA A 6 25.90 -15.60 3.10
C ALA A 6 25.61 -17.11 3.11
N LYS A 7 26.08 -17.83 4.14
CA LYS A 7 25.88 -19.28 4.30
C LYS A 7 25.02 -19.56 5.53
N CYS A 8 24.21 -20.62 5.45
CA CYS A 8 23.43 -21.10 6.58
C CYS A 8 24.37 -21.51 7.72
N PRO A 9 24.18 -21.02 8.95
CA PRO A 9 25.08 -21.31 10.07
C PRO A 9 24.99 -22.78 10.53
N VAL A 10 23.93 -23.50 10.18
CA VAL A 10 23.73 -24.91 10.57
C VAL A 10 24.24 -25.86 9.49
N CYS A 11 23.84 -25.66 8.22
CA CYS A 11 24.16 -26.62 7.15
C CYS A 11 25.26 -26.16 6.19
N GLY A 12 25.77 -24.93 6.32
CA GLY A 12 26.87 -24.39 5.53
C GLY A 12 26.56 -24.12 4.06
N LYS A 13 25.34 -24.40 3.59
CA LYS A 13 24.91 -24.11 2.21
C LYS A 13 24.73 -22.61 2.01
N ALA A 14 25.03 -22.12 0.80
CA ALA A 14 24.79 -20.74 0.42
C ALA A 14 23.29 -20.40 0.55
N LEU A 15 23.00 -19.26 1.15
CA LEU A 15 21.66 -18.70 1.29
C LEU A 15 21.36 -17.90 0.02
N GLU A 16 20.59 -18.50 -0.88
CA GLU A 16 20.16 -17.90 -2.13
C GLU A 16 18.75 -17.32 -1.99
N GLY A 17 18.54 -16.09 -2.47
CA GLY A 17 17.22 -15.46 -2.56
C GLY A 17 16.36 -15.54 -1.27
N ARG A 18 15.28 -16.34 -1.34
CA ARG A 18 14.21 -16.52 -0.34
C ARG A 18 14.70 -16.95 1.05
N ASP A 19 15.79 -17.70 1.11
CA ASP A 19 16.38 -18.23 2.35
C ASP A 19 16.83 -17.14 3.34
N ARG A 20 17.02 -15.90 2.86
CA ARG A 20 17.45 -14.75 3.68
C ARG A 20 16.31 -14.10 4.46
N PHE A 21 15.07 -14.38 4.08
CA PHE A 21 13.86 -13.74 4.62
C PHE A 21 12.88 -14.73 5.23
N GLU A 22 13.08 -16.03 5.01
CA GLU A 22 12.35 -17.06 5.73
C GLU A 22 12.88 -17.22 7.15
N ALA A 23 11.96 -17.47 8.09
CA ALA A 23 12.32 -17.81 9.46
C ALA A 23 13.12 -19.11 9.54
N LYS A 24 13.26 -19.91 8.48
CA LYS A 24 14.01 -21.17 8.49
C LYS A 24 14.74 -21.38 7.17
N CYS A 25 15.98 -21.85 7.22
CA CYS A 25 16.74 -22.21 6.01
C CYS A 25 15.98 -23.30 5.21
N ALA A 26 15.77 -23.12 3.90
CA ALA A 26 15.03 -24.09 3.08
C ALA A 26 15.71 -25.47 3.02
N ALA A 27 17.04 -25.50 3.17
CA ALA A 27 17.80 -26.74 3.10
C ALA A 27 17.73 -27.61 4.36
N CYS A 28 17.83 -27.02 5.56
CA CYS A 28 17.85 -27.78 6.81
C CYS A 28 16.61 -27.57 7.70
N ARG A 29 15.85 -26.49 7.50
CA ARG A 29 14.69 -26.07 8.31
C ARG A 29 14.95 -25.92 9.82
N GLU A 30 16.21 -25.95 10.24
CA GLU A 30 16.62 -25.89 11.65
C GLU A 30 17.12 -24.50 12.06
N ALA A 31 17.78 -23.77 11.14
CA ALA A 31 18.34 -22.45 11.44
C ALA A 31 17.32 -21.34 11.21
N GLU A 32 17.11 -20.47 12.19
CA GLU A 32 16.44 -19.19 11.99
C GLU A 32 17.38 -18.22 11.27
N VAL A 33 16.98 -17.74 10.08
CA VAL A 33 17.86 -16.96 9.18
C VAL A 33 17.49 -15.47 9.14
N LEU A 34 16.45 -15.06 9.87
CA LEU A 34 15.98 -13.68 9.91
C LEU A 34 17.06 -12.75 10.47
N GLY A 35 17.52 -11.79 9.66
CA GLY A 35 18.26 -10.61 10.13
C GLY A 35 19.78 -10.68 10.05
N HIS A 36 20.38 -11.59 9.27
CA HIS A 36 21.80 -11.46 8.93
C HIS A 36 22.00 -10.26 7.99
N ALA A 37 22.34 -9.12 8.58
CA ALA A 37 22.78 -7.92 7.88
C ALA A 37 24.02 -8.23 7.03
N MET A 38 24.10 -7.60 5.85
CA MET A 38 25.25 -7.70 4.96
C MET A 38 26.54 -7.30 5.73
N PRO A 39 27.64 -8.07 5.63
CA PRO A 39 28.93 -7.59 6.09
C PRO A 39 29.34 -6.44 5.15
N GLY A 40 29.20 -5.19 5.62
CA GLY A 40 29.54 -4.00 4.82
C GLY A 40 28.91 -2.68 5.25
N GLU A 41 27.90 -2.67 6.11
CA GLU A 41 27.45 -1.46 6.78
C GLU A 41 27.93 -1.48 8.24
N ASP A 42 28.63 -0.41 8.63
CA ASP A 42 29.34 -0.29 9.90
C ASP A 42 28.50 -0.73 11.10
N ALA A 43 28.91 -1.85 11.68
CA ALA A 43 28.51 -2.28 13.01
C ALA A 43 29.08 -1.30 14.05
N ALA A 44 28.43 -0.14 14.19
CA ALA A 44 28.62 0.73 15.33
C ALA A 44 28.04 0.04 16.58
N ALA A 45 28.92 -0.74 17.23
CA ALA A 45 28.96 -1.04 18.66
C ALA A 45 27.59 -1.25 19.36
N ALA A 46 27.07 -2.47 19.26
CA ALA A 46 26.11 -2.98 20.24
C ALA A 46 26.84 -3.23 21.57
N ALA A 47 26.88 -2.20 22.42
CA ALA A 47 27.29 -2.35 23.82
C ALA A 47 26.21 -3.10 24.62
N PRO A 48 26.59 -3.89 25.65
CA PRO A 48 25.64 -4.61 26.49
C PRO A 48 24.81 -3.63 27.32
N VAL A 49 23.49 -3.59 27.05
CA VAL A 49 22.55 -2.76 27.81
C VAL A 49 22.35 -3.36 29.21
N ALA A 50 22.93 -2.68 30.19
CA ALA A 50 22.68 -2.92 31.61
C ALA A 50 21.18 -2.73 31.94
N ARG A 51 20.51 -3.83 32.30
CA ARG A 51 19.19 -3.81 32.93
C ARG A 51 19.36 -3.45 34.42
N GLY A 52 18.99 -2.24 34.81
CA GLY A 52 18.98 -1.84 36.21
C GLY A 52 18.20 -0.55 36.51
N ALA A 53 17.14 -0.70 37.31
CA ALA A 53 16.65 0.30 38.28
C ALA A 53 15.87 1.57 37.85
N SER A 54 15.12 1.59 36.72
CA SER A 54 14.25 2.77 36.40
C SER A 54 12.75 2.48 36.16
N SER A 55 12.32 1.21 36.19
CA SER A 55 10.93 0.83 35.85
C SER A 55 9.89 1.22 36.90
N ALA A 56 10.25 1.31 38.18
CA ALA A 56 9.30 1.63 39.26
C ALA A 56 8.85 3.10 39.27
N ARG A 57 9.74 4.06 38.96
CA ARG A 57 9.39 5.49 38.89
C ARG A 57 8.52 5.81 37.67
N ARG A 58 8.79 5.19 36.51
CA ARG A 58 7.98 5.40 35.29
C ARG A 58 6.56 4.85 35.44
N ARG A 59 6.38 3.71 36.11
CA ARG A 59 5.03 3.17 36.39
C ARG A 59 4.24 4.06 37.35
N ARG A 60 4.87 4.63 38.38
CA ARG A 60 4.20 5.55 39.31
C ARG A 60 3.77 6.86 38.62
N LEU A 61 4.60 7.40 37.73
CA LEU A 61 4.25 8.62 36.97
C LEU A 61 3.09 8.38 35.99
N ALA A 62 3.08 7.24 35.30
CA ALA A 62 2.01 6.87 34.36
C ALA A 62 0.65 6.70 35.06
N VAL A 63 0.62 6.04 36.23
CA VAL A 63 -0.61 5.87 37.03
C VAL A 63 -1.16 7.22 37.49
N LEU A 64 -0.29 8.15 37.89
CA LEU A 64 -0.70 9.47 38.38
C LEU A 64 -1.28 10.35 37.27
N LEU A 65 -0.74 10.26 36.04
CA LEU A 65 -1.28 10.95 34.87
C LEU A 65 -2.66 10.40 34.45
N VAL A 66 -2.86 9.09 34.51
CA VAL A 66 -4.17 8.47 34.22
C VAL A 66 -5.21 8.91 35.25
N LEU A 67 -4.86 8.95 36.54
CA LEU A 67 -5.76 9.43 37.60
C LEU A 67 -6.15 10.90 37.39
N LEU A 68 -5.21 11.78 37.04
CA LEU A 68 -5.50 13.18 36.73
C LEU A 68 -6.43 13.32 35.52
N ALA A 69 -6.24 12.52 34.47
CA ALA A 69 -7.12 12.54 33.30
C ALA A 69 -8.55 12.10 33.64
N VAL A 70 -8.71 11.06 34.47
CA VAL A 70 -10.04 10.60 34.92
C VAL A 70 -10.76 11.67 35.75
N VAL A 71 -10.05 12.34 36.67
CA VAL A 71 -10.63 13.43 37.48
C VAL A 71 -11.04 14.62 36.59
N ALA A 72 -10.24 14.97 35.59
CA ALA A 72 -10.57 16.04 34.65
C ALA A 72 -11.83 15.71 33.83
N VAL A 73 -11.97 14.47 33.34
CA VAL A 73 -13.17 14.05 32.61
C VAL A 73 -14.41 14.05 33.51
N ALA A 74 -14.29 13.57 34.75
CA ALA A 74 -15.39 13.60 35.71
C ALA A 74 -15.84 15.04 36.03
N ALA A 75 -14.91 15.99 36.16
CA ALA A 75 -15.23 17.40 36.39
C ALA A 75 -16.00 18.03 35.21
N VAL A 76 -15.65 17.68 33.97
CA VAL A 76 -16.36 18.17 32.77
C VAL A 76 -17.81 17.65 32.72
N VAL A 77 -18.03 16.39 33.12
CA VAL A 77 -19.37 15.78 33.14
C VAL A 77 -20.27 16.42 34.20
N VAL A 78 -19.72 16.81 35.36
CA VAL A 78 -20.50 17.43 36.45
C VAL A 78 -20.86 18.89 36.15
N VAL A 79 -19.99 19.63 35.45
CA VAL A 79 -20.21 21.06 35.15
C VAL A 79 -21.17 21.29 33.96
N PHE A 80 -21.32 20.32 33.07
CA PHE A 80 -22.21 20.43 31.90
C PHE A 80 -23.34 19.37 31.91
N PRO A 81 -24.41 19.54 32.71
CA PRO A 81 -25.57 18.64 32.69
C PRO A 81 -26.49 18.85 31.48
N GLY A 82 -26.00 19.44 30.40
CA GLY A 82 -26.75 19.75 29.18
C GLY A 82 -26.47 18.74 28.06
N GLY A 83 -27.04 17.54 28.15
CA GLY A 83 -27.00 16.56 27.06
C GLY A 83 -27.63 17.10 25.77
N PRO A 84 -27.11 16.75 24.59
CA PRO A 84 -27.65 17.25 23.33
C PRO A 84 -29.09 16.74 23.12
N ARG A 85 -30.02 17.67 22.93
CA ARG A 85 -31.39 17.38 22.51
C ARG A 85 -31.35 16.64 21.18
N THR A 86 -31.75 15.38 21.19
CA THR A 86 -31.98 14.57 19.99
C THR A 86 -33.18 15.14 19.23
N VAL A 87 -32.90 15.92 18.18
CA VAL A 87 -33.90 16.31 17.18
C VAL A 87 -34.12 15.11 16.26
N PRO A 88 -35.35 14.60 16.09
CA PRO A 88 -35.61 13.51 15.16
C PRO A 88 -35.34 13.97 13.72
N PRO A 89 -34.71 13.14 12.86
CA PRO A 89 -34.43 13.53 11.49
C PRO A 89 -35.74 13.67 10.70
N ALA A 90 -35.95 14.85 10.14
CA ALA A 90 -37.00 15.11 9.17
C ALA A 90 -36.78 14.20 7.94
N ARG A 91 -37.81 13.44 7.55
CA ARG A 91 -37.83 12.67 6.31
C ARG A 91 -37.73 13.65 5.14
N ALA A 92 -36.55 13.71 4.52
CA ALA A 92 -36.36 14.38 3.24
C ALA A 92 -36.95 13.50 2.13
N THR A 93 -38.08 13.92 1.58
CA THR A 93 -38.65 13.39 0.35
C THR A 93 -37.71 13.78 -0.79
N ILE A 94 -36.97 12.81 -1.35
CA ILE A 94 -36.11 13.04 -2.52
C ILE A 94 -37.03 13.12 -3.74
N ASP A 95 -37.24 14.32 -4.24
CA ASP A 95 -37.90 14.57 -5.51
C ASP A 95 -36.95 14.14 -6.64
N ARG A 96 -37.34 13.15 -7.43
CA ARG A 96 -36.57 12.65 -8.58
C ARG A 96 -36.75 13.61 -9.75
N THR A 97 -36.01 14.71 -9.74
CA THR A 97 -35.87 15.55 -10.94
C THR A 97 -34.96 14.82 -11.93
N VAL A 98 -35.53 14.43 -13.06
CA VAL A 98 -34.82 13.86 -14.22
C VAL A 98 -33.89 14.94 -14.78
N ILE A 99 -32.58 14.74 -14.63
CA ILE A 99 -31.56 15.60 -15.23
C ILE A 99 -31.49 15.27 -16.73
N PRO A 100 -31.65 16.25 -17.65
CA PRO A 100 -31.48 16.01 -19.07
C PRO A 100 -30.01 15.70 -19.42
N PRO A 101 -29.75 14.84 -20.42
CA PRO A 101 -28.39 14.49 -20.81
C PRO A 101 -27.64 15.73 -21.30
N SER A 102 -26.44 15.94 -20.76
CA SER A 102 -25.53 16.99 -21.22
C SER A 102 -25.08 16.72 -22.67
N PRO A 103 -24.84 17.76 -23.48
CA PRO A 103 -24.39 17.61 -24.85
C PRO A 103 -23.00 16.95 -24.89
N THR A 104 -22.90 15.87 -25.67
CA THR A 104 -21.69 15.12 -25.97
C THR A 104 -20.65 16.06 -26.58
N ARG A 105 -19.61 16.38 -25.80
CA ARG A 105 -18.44 17.14 -26.29
C ARG A 105 -17.71 16.25 -27.30
N GLY A 106 -17.49 16.78 -28.49
CA GLY A 106 -16.97 16.07 -29.66
C GLY A 106 -15.80 15.14 -29.35
N GLU A 107 -15.95 13.90 -29.81
CA GLU A 107 -14.92 12.88 -29.85
C GLU A 107 -13.71 13.40 -30.63
N GLY A 108 -12.62 13.66 -29.91
CA GLY A 108 -11.30 13.63 -30.54
C GLY A 108 -11.08 12.25 -31.14
N ALA A 109 -10.54 12.19 -32.36
CA ALA A 109 -10.28 10.95 -33.08
C ALA A 109 -9.63 9.91 -32.16
N PRO A 110 -10.13 8.66 -32.12
CA PRO A 110 -9.56 7.62 -31.28
C PRO A 110 -8.12 7.39 -31.71
N VAL A 111 -7.17 7.77 -30.85
CA VAL A 111 -5.79 7.33 -30.98
C VAL A 111 -5.84 5.81 -30.98
N ALA A 112 -5.55 5.21 -32.14
CA ALA A 112 -5.60 3.76 -32.32
C ALA A 112 -4.74 3.10 -31.25
N LYS A 113 -5.40 2.38 -30.33
CA LYS A 113 -4.72 1.60 -29.31
C LYS A 113 -3.83 0.61 -30.05
N PRO A 114 -2.49 0.63 -29.85
CA PRO A 114 -1.60 -0.26 -30.58
C PRO A 114 -2.07 -1.71 -30.41
N ALA A 115 -2.11 -2.45 -31.53
CA ALA A 115 -2.53 -3.84 -31.52
C ALA A 115 -1.71 -4.62 -30.48
N PRO A 116 -2.34 -5.46 -29.64
CA PRO A 116 -1.63 -6.23 -28.64
C PRO A 116 -0.61 -7.12 -29.35
N THR A 117 0.67 -6.95 -29.01
CA THR A 117 1.73 -7.83 -29.50
C THR A 117 1.37 -9.27 -29.15
N PRO A 118 1.48 -10.23 -30.09
CA PRO A 118 1.16 -11.62 -29.83
C PRO A 118 2.01 -12.11 -28.66
N ARG A 119 1.33 -12.56 -27.59
CA ARG A 119 1.97 -13.02 -26.36
C ARG A 119 2.39 -14.48 -26.52
N LYS A 120 3.60 -14.79 -26.07
CA LYS A 120 4.16 -16.15 -26.15
C LYS A 120 3.76 -16.92 -24.88
N PRO A 121 3.29 -18.18 -24.98
CA PRO A 121 3.13 -19.03 -23.80
C PRO A 121 4.46 -19.20 -23.07
N ALA A 122 4.43 -19.18 -21.73
CA ALA A 122 5.62 -19.46 -20.92
C ALA A 122 6.11 -20.90 -21.13
N GLU A 123 7.41 -21.13 -20.94
CA GLU A 123 7.98 -22.48 -20.98
C GLU A 123 7.31 -23.38 -19.92
N PRO A 124 7.07 -24.68 -20.17
CA PRO A 124 6.29 -25.54 -19.27
C PRO A 124 6.79 -25.55 -17.82
N GLN A 125 8.10 -25.63 -17.61
CA GLN A 125 8.72 -25.61 -16.28
C GLN A 125 8.54 -24.27 -15.56
N GLN A 126 8.66 -23.16 -16.30
CA GLN A 126 8.44 -21.82 -15.75
C GLN A 126 6.97 -21.60 -15.42
N ALA A 127 6.06 -22.09 -16.27
CA ALA A 127 4.63 -22.03 -16.04
C ALA A 127 4.24 -22.83 -14.79
N GLU A 128 4.78 -24.02 -14.58
CA GLU A 128 4.55 -24.82 -13.37
C GLU A 128 5.00 -24.08 -12.11
N ALA A 129 6.24 -23.60 -12.08
CA ALA A 129 6.76 -22.81 -10.96
C ALA A 129 5.90 -21.56 -10.68
N LEU A 130 5.47 -20.84 -11.71
CA LEU A 130 4.62 -19.65 -11.55
C LEU A 130 3.21 -19.99 -11.04
N ARG A 131 2.66 -21.17 -11.36
CA ARG A 131 1.38 -21.62 -10.78
C ARG A 131 1.52 -21.86 -9.28
N GLU A 132 2.59 -22.52 -8.85
CA GLU A 132 2.88 -22.76 -7.43
C GLU A 132 3.09 -21.46 -6.66
N GLU A 133 3.84 -20.52 -7.23
CA GLU A 133 4.06 -19.21 -6.62
C GLU A 133 2.76 -18.38 -6.59
N THR A 134 1.94 -18.44 -7.65
CA THR A 134 0.63 -17.78 -7.67
C THR A 134 -0.32 -18.38 -6.63
N ALA A 135 -0.35 -19.71 -6.48
CA ALA A 135 -1.16 -20.36 -5.45
C ALA A 135 -0.71 -19.95 -4.03
N SER A 136 0.59 -19.91 -3.79
CA SER A 136 1.17 -19.49 -2.51
C SER A 136 0.85 -18.02 -2.17
N LEU A 137 0.98 -17.13 -3.14
CA LEU A 137 0.58 -15.72 -3.02
C LEU A 137 -0.91 -15.59 -2.68
N LEU A 138 -1.79 -16.29 -3.41
CA LEU A 138 -3.23 -16.21 -3.21
C LEU A 138 -3.64 -16.73 -1.83
N ALA A 139 -3.02 -17.80 -1.34
CA ALA A 139 -3.26 -18.32 0.00
C ALA A 139 -2.86 -17.30 1.11
N MET A 140 -1.73 -16.61 0.94
CA MET A 140 -1.30 -15.56 1.88
C MET A 140 -2.22 -14.33 1.83
N LEU A 141 -2.65 -13.91 0.64
CA LEU A 141 -3.63 -12.82 0.49
C LEU A 141 -4.99 -13.21 1.10
N ALA A 142 -5.45 -14.44 0.90
CA ALA A 142 -6.73 -14.94 1.45
C ALA A 142 -6.73 -14.97 2.99
N SER A 143 -5.58 -15.26 3.61
CA SER A 143 -5.41 -15.25 5.06
C SER A 143 -5.13 -13.85 5.64
N GLY A 144 -4.97 -12.84 4.79
CA GLY A 144 -4.61 -11.48 5.21
C GLY A 144 -3.17 -11.33 5.71
N ASP A 145 -2.29 -12.30 5.42
CA ASP A 145 -0.87 -12.27 5.79
C ASP A 145 -0.06 -11.37 4.83
N TYR A 146 -0.42 -10.09 4.81
CA TYR A 146 0.21 -9.12 3.91
C TYR A 146 1.69 -8.91 4.22
N GLU A 147 2.12 -9.02 5.48
CA GLU A 147 3.54 -8.86 5.81
C GLU A 147 4.40 -9.90 5.11
N ARG A 148 3.93 -11.16 5.09
CA ARG A 148 4.62 -12.23 4.38
C ARG A 148 4.57 -12.04 2.87
N VAL A 149 3.44 -11.55 2.32
CA VAL A 149 3.36 -11.19 0.89
C VAL A 149 4.39 -10.11 0.54
N LEU A 150 4.50 -9.06 1.37
CA LEU A 150 5.45 -7.98 1.13
C LEU A 150 6.89 -8.47 1.16
N ASN A 151 7.25 -9.25 2.18
CA ASN A 151 8.61 -9.78 2.33
C ASN A 151 8.99 -10.74 1.19
N ASN A 152 8.04 -11.55 0.72
CA ASN A 152 8.34 -12.59 -0.26
C ASN A 152 8.24 -12.13 -1.71
N TYR A 153 7.36 -11.18 -2.03
CA TYR A 153 7.00 -10.89 -3.42
C TYR A 153 7.03 -9.42 -3.82
N ALA A 154 6.99 -8.47 -2.88
CA ALA A 154 6.99 -7.04 -3.23
C ALA A 154 8.33 -6.36 -2.92
N GLN A 155 8.79 -6.43 -1.67
CA GLN A 155 10.03 -5.80 -1.22
C GLN A 155 11.31 -6.31 -1.91
N PRO A 156 11.44 -7.61 -2.29
CA PRO A 156 12.63 -8.09 -2.99
C PRO A 156 12.86 -7.41 -4.35
N ASN A 157 11.84 -6.75 -4.92
CA ASN A 157 12.03 -5.79 -6.00
C ASN A 157 12.51 -4.45 -5.42
N GLU A 158 13.76 -4.41 -4.98
CA GLU A 158 14.34 -3.24 -4.28
C GLU A 158 14.21 -1.96 -5.10
N VAL A 159 14.34 -2.05 -6.42
CA VAL A 159 14.22 -0.89 -7.32
C VAL A 159 12.84 -0.25 -7.22
N ASP A 160 11.77 -1.03 -7.38
CA ASP A 160 10.41 -0.49 -7.29
C ASP A 160 10.04 -0.14 -5.85
N PHE A 161 10.48 -0.92 -4.86
CA PHE A 161 10.24 -0.61 -3.45
C PHE A 161 10.86 0.73 -3.04
N ARG A 162 12.11 1.00 -3.43
CA ARG A 162 12.79 2.29 -3.18
C ARG A 162 12.13 3.44 -3.93
N ARG A 163 11.52 3.20 -5.10
CA ARG A 163 10.71 4.22 -5.80
C ARG A 163 9.45 4.55 -5.00
N VAL A 164 8.76 3.54 -4.47
CA VAL A 164 7.59 3.74 -3.58
C VAL A 164 7.98 4.54 -2.34
N GLU A 165 9.08 4.18 -1.67
CA GLU A 165 9.58 4.92 -0.50
C GLU A 165 9.85 6.39 -0.81
N ARG A 166 10.64 6.67 -1.86
CA ARG A 166 10.98 8.04 -2.26
C ARG A 166 9.74 8.85 -2.64
N ALA A 167 8.83 8.29 -3.43
CA ALA A 167 7.61 8.98 -3.82
C ALA A 167 6.75 9.34 -2.61
N LEU A 168 6.60 8.42 -1.65
CA LEU A 168 5.84 8.67 -0.42
C LEU A 168 6.52 9.66 0.52
N ASP A 169 7.86 9.66 0.57
CA ASP A 169 8.57 10.65 1.37
C ASP A 169 8.47 12.06 0.75
N GLU A 170 8.57 12.17 -0.57
CA GLU A 170 8.32 13.43 -1.28
C GLU A 170 6.89 13.95 -1.10
N ILE A 171 5.89 13.05 -1.07
CA ILE A 171 4.47 13.39 -0.83
C ILE A 171 4.25 13.93 0.58
N VAL A 172 4.86 13.32 1.60
CA VAL A 172 4.55 13.64 3.00
C VAL A 172 5.49 14.69 3.60
N ARG A 173 6.77 14.68 3.21
CA ARG A 173 7.83 15.50 3.81
C ARG A 173 8.62 16.34 2.81
N GLY A 174 8.58 16.01 1.53
CA GLY A 174 9.30 16.74 0.49
C GLY A 174 8.45 17.77 -0.24
N ASP A 175 8.80 17.99 -1.50
CA ASP A 175 8.26 19.07 -2.33
C ASP A 175 6.73 19.00 -2.55
N ALA A 176 6.12 17.82 -2.41
CA ALA A 176 4.68 17.64 -2.56
C ALA A 176 3.90 17.78 -1.24
N ALA A 177 4.57 17.99 -0.09
CA ALA A 177 3.95 18.06 1.23
C ALA A 177 2.92 19.18 1.38
N ALA A 178 3.17 20.36 0.80
CA ALA A 178 2.22 21.46 0.82
C ALA A 178 0.92 21.10 0.08
N GLY A 179 1.05 20.44 -1.08
CA GLY A 179 -0.09 19.93 -1.85
C GLY A 179 -0.83 18.82 -1.10
N PHE A 180 -0.12 17.90 -0.47
CA PHE A 180 -0.69 16.87 0.38
C PHE A 180 -1.57 17.46 1.50
N ALA A 181 -1.06 18.46 2.24
CA ALA A 181 -1.81 19.12 3.31
C ALA A 181 -3.06 19.85 2.78
N ALA A 182 -2.92 20.58 1.68
CA ALA A 182 -4.02 21.31 1.05
C ALA A 182 -5.13 20.37 0.55
N TRP A 183 -4.77 19.31 -0.17
CA TRP A 183 -5.73 18.36 -0.72
C TRP A 183 -6.35 17.47 0.36
N SER A 184 -5.62 17.07 1.39
CA SER A 184 -6.18 16.33 2.52
C SER A 184 -7.26 17.14 3.25
N THR A 185 -7.04 18.45 3.42
CA THR A 185 -8.06 19.37 3.95
C THR A 185 -9.29 19.45 3.03
N ARG A 186 -9.09 19.51 1.71
CA ARG A 186 -10.18 19.50 0.72
C ARG A 186 -10.99 18.21 0.75
N VAL A 187 -10.34 17.05 0.87
CA VAL A 187 -11.02 15.74 0.99
C VAL A 187 -11.95 15.71 2.20
N ILE A 188 -11.51 16.26 3.35
CA ILE A 188 -12.34 16.37 4.54
C ILE A 188 -13.55 17.31 4.30
N ARG A 189 -13.30 18.48 3.72
CA ARG A 189 -14.31 19.53 3.50
C ARG A 189 -15.37 19.14 2.45
N LEU A 190 -14.91 18.65 1.29
CA LEU A 190 -15.74 18.39 0.12
C LEU A 190 -16.29 16.96 0.07
N ARG A 191 -15.85 16.11 1.01
CA ARG A 191 -15.99 14.65 0.94
C ARG A 191 -15.28 14.08 -0.30
N GLU A 192 -15.26 12.76 -0.40
CA GLU A 192 -14.47 12.04 -1.41
C GLU A 192 -14.92 12.37 -2.85
N ALA A 193 -16.24 12.42 -3.10
CA ALA A 193 -16.78 12.72 -4.43
C ALA A 193 -16.47 14.14 -4.91
N GLY A 194 -16.61 15.14 -4.04
CA GLY A 194 -16.31 16.54 -4.39
C GLY A 194 -14.81 16.76 -4.63
N ALA A 195 -13.95 16.15 -3.81
CA ALA A 195 -12.51 16.21 -4.01
C ALA A 195 -12.06 15.51 -5.31
N ALA A 196 -12.66 14.37 -5.65
CA ALA A 196 -12.37 13.68 -6.91
C ALA A 196 -12.73 14.52 -8.14
N GLU A 197 -13.85 15.25 -8.09
CA GLU A 197 -14.24 16.17 -9.17
C GLU A 197 -13.27 17.36 -9.30
N GLU A 198 -12.79 17.93 -8.19
CA GLU A 198 -11.76 18.97 -8.26
C GLU A 198 -10.42 18.45 -8.79
N LEU A 199 -10.00 17.25 -8.39
CA LEU A 199 -8.79 16.61 -8.93
C LEU A 199 -8.91 16.34 -10.44
N ARG A 200 -10.10 15.94 -10.90
CA ARG A 200 -10.39 15.80 -12.33
C ARG A 200 -10.21 17.12 -13.08
N LYS A 201 -10.70 18.23 -12.52
CA LYS A 201 -10.47 19.59 -13.06
C LYS A 201 -9.00 20.00 -13.03
N ALA A 202 -8.22 19.47 -12.09
CA ALA A 202 -6.77 19.66 -12.00
C ALA A 202 -5.95 18.72 -12.91
N ASN A 203 -6.62 18.02 -13.84
CA ASN A 203 -6.01 17.04 -14.75
C ASN A 203 -5.28 15.91 -14.02
N ASP A 204 -5.88 15.41 -12.92
CA ASP A 204 -5.48 14.14 -12.33
C ASP A 204 -6.01 12.99 -13.23
N PRO A 205 -5.14 12.09 -13.73
CA PRO A 205 -5.59 10.94 -14.52
C PRO A 205 -6.36 9.89 -13.71
N GLN A 206 -6.23 9.89 -12.39
CA GLN A 206 -6.79 8.88 -11.48
C GLN A 206 -7.32 9.52 -10.18
N PRO A 207 -8.29 10.45 -10.27
CA PRO A 207 -8.71 11.26 -9.13
C PRO A 207 -9.24 10.41 -7.97
N GLU A 208 -9.93 9.31 -8.25
CA GLU A 208 -10.46 8.42 -7.21
C GLU A 208 -9.34 7.69 -6.45
N PHE A 209 -8.26 7.29 -7.14
CA PHE A 209 -7.08 6.71 -6.51
C PHE A 209 -6.40 7.74 -5.60
N THR A 210 -6.21 8.97 -6.09
CA THR A 210 -5.59 10.05 -5.34
C THR A 210 -6.38 10.36 -4.08
N VAL A 211 -7.70 10.51 -4.16
CA VAL A 211 -8.57 10.72 -2.98
C VAL A 211 -8.44 9.58 -1.98
N ALA A 212 -8.47 8.33 -2.44
CA ALA A 212 -8.36 7.16 -1.57
C ALA A 212 -7.00 7.11 -0.87
N LEU A 213 -5.91 7.40 -1.59
CA LEU A 213 -4.56 7.48 -1.03
C LEU A 213 -4.44 8.62 -0.01
N LEU A 214 -4.88 9.83 -0.33
CA LEU A 214 -4.85 10.98 0.58
C LEU A 214 -5.65 10.69 1.86
N SER A 215 -6.80 10.04 1.71
CA SER A 215 -7.64 9.60 2.84
C SER A 215 -6.91 8.58 3.72
N HIS A 216 -6.24 7.60 3.10
CA HIS A 216 -5.44 6.60 3.81
C HIS A 216 -4.28 7.25 4.58
N LEU A 217 -3.47 8.04 3.89
CA LEU A 217 -2.33 8.76 4.48
C LEU A 217 -2.77 9.66 5.65
N SER A 218 -3.92 10.33 5.54
CA SER A 218 -4.42 11.23 6.59
C SER A 218 -4.95 10.51 7.82
N ARG A 219 -5.44 9.26 7.67
CA ARG A 219 -6.09 8.49 8.74
C ARG A 219 -5.14 7.52 9.43
N ASP A 220 -4.07 7.08 8.76
CA ASP A 220 -3.12 6.10 9.28
C ASP A 220 -1.79 6.76 9.72
N PRO A 221 -1.50 6.84 11.03
CA PRO A 221 -0.24 7.37 11.55
C PRO A 221 1.00 6.59 11.07
N GLY A 222 0.86 5.30 10.74
CA GLY A 222 1.94 4.50 10.16
C GLY A 222 2.28 4.90 8.74
N ALA A 223 1.35 5.56 8.04
CA ALA A 223 1.52 6.00 6.66
C ALA A 223 1.99 7.45 6.52
N SER A 224 1.72 8.35 7.49
CA SER A 224 2.14 9.77 7.38
C SER A 224 2.76 10.36 8.64
N GLY A 225 2.71 9.65 9.78
CA GLY A 225 3.14 10.17 11.08
C GLY A 225 4.60 10.59 11.13
N ALA A 226 4.91 11.56 12.01
CA ALA A 226 6.25 12.09 12.21
C ALA A 226 7.29 11.01 12.59
N GLY A 227 6.87 9.96 13.30
CA GLY A 227 7.74 8.85 13.72
C GLY A 227 7.85 7.68 12.73
N ALA A 228 7.13 7.70 11.60
CA ALA A 228 7.21 6.61 10.62
C ALA A 228 8.50 6.74 9.79
N SER A 229 9.25 5.64 9.67
CA SER A 229 10.33 5.51 8.68
C SER A 229 9.75 5.47 7.26
N SER A 230 10.56 5.81 6.25
CA SER A 230 10.17 5.70 4.84
C SER A 230 9.72 4.27 4.50
N GLU A 231 10.43 3.29 5.03
CA GLU A 231 10.16 1.88 4.81
C GLU A 231 8.81 1.48 5.41
N ASN A 232 8.54 1.82 6.68
CA ASN A 232 7.26 1.49 7.31
C ASN A 232 6.09 2.14 6.59
N ARG A 233 6.27 3.37 6.09
CA ARG A 233 5.28 4.05 5.26
C ARG A 233 5.04 3.30 3.95
N ALA A 234 6.09 2.89 3.23
CA ALA A 234 5.96 2.12 2.01
C ALA A 234 5.27 0.77 2.23
N ARG A 235 5.65 0.03 3.28
CA ARG A 235 5.00 -1.24 3.66
C ARG A 235 3.51 -1.05 3.96
N ASN A 236 3.18 -0.01 4.73
CA ASN A 236 1.80 0.30 5.07
C ASN A 236 0.95 0.63 3.83
N VAL A 237 1.47 1.48 2.92
CA VAL A 237 0.75 1.83 1.69
C VAL A 237 0.67 0.65 0.72
N LEU A 238 1.70 -0.18 0.61
CA LEU A 238 1.64 -1.42 -0.18
C LEU A 238 0.61 -2.40 0.37
N ARG A 239 0.53 -2.57 1.69
CA ARG A 239 -0.51 -3.38 2.34
C ARG A 239 -1.90 -2.86 2.02
N TRP A 240 -2.11 -1.56 2.17
CA TRP A 240 -3.37 -0.90 1.81
C TRP A 240 -3.73 -1.13 0.34
N HIS A 241 -2.75 -0.99 -0.56
CA HIS A 241 -2.96 -1.19 -1.99
C HIS A 241 -3.27 -2.65 -2.35
N LEU A 242 -2.57 -3.63 -1.76
CA LEU A 242 -2.87 -5.05 -1.95
C LEU A 242 -4.28 -5.40 -1.43
N ASN A 243 -4.67 -4.88 -0.27
CA ASN A 243 -6.03 -5.04 0.24
C ASN A 243 -7.06 -4.37 -0.69
N ALA A 244 -6.75 -3.22 -1.29
CA ALA A 244 -7.64 -2.60 -2.28
C ALA A 244 -7.77 -3.45 -3.55
N LEU A 245 -6.67 -4.05 -4.04
CA LEU A 245 -6.67 -4.90 -5.22
C LEU A 245 -7.50 -6.17 -5.02
N PHE A 246 -7.31 -6.86 -3.91
CA PHE A 246 -7.82 -8.22 -3.71
C PHE A 246 -8.96 -8.32 -2.69
N GLY A 247 -9.23 -7.26 -1.92
CA GLY A 247 -10.30 -7.24 -0.92
C GLY A 247 -11.68 -7.43 -1.54
N GLY A 248 -12.46 -8.36 -0.97
CA GLY A 248 -13.80 -8.73 -1.46
C GLY A 248 -13.81 -9.83 -2.53
N LEU A 249 -12.65 -10.26 -3.03
CA LEU A 249 -12.53 -11.42 -3.91
C LEU A 249 -12.45 -12.73 -3.10
N ASP A 250 -12.98 -13.81 -3.66
CA ASP A 250 -12.82 -15.15 -3.10
C ASP A 250 -11.48 -15.75 -3.54
N LEU A 251 -10.42 -15.36 -2.83
CA LEU A 251 -9.06 -15.80 -3.12
C LEU A 251 -8.80 -17.25 -2.70
N ALA A 252 -9.58 -17.79 -1.76
CA ALA A 252 -9.43 -19.18 -1.31
C ALA A 252 -9.86 -20.17 -2.40
N GLY A 253 -10.88 -19.81 -3.19
CA GLY A 253 -11.32 -20.57 -4.36
C GLY A 253 -10.63 -20.20 -5.68
N ALA A 254 -9.64 -19.30 -5.66
CA ALA A 254 -9.01 -18.78 -6.87
C ALA A 254 -8.11 -19.81 -7.57
N GLN A 255 -8.17 -19.86 -8.90
CA GLN A 255 -7.36 -20.77 -9.71
C GLN A 255 -6.46 -20.00 -10.70
N PRO A 256 -5.14 -20.29 -10.72
CA PRO A 256 -4.24 -19.81 -11.76
C PRO A 256 -4.63 -20.36 -13.14
N GLY A 257 -4.71 -19.48 -14.13
CA GLY A 257 -5.10 -19.78 -15.50
C GLY A 257 -3.91 -19.88 -16.45
N ALA A 258 -4.08 -19.32 -17.65
CA ALA A 258 -3.01 -19.24 -18.65
C ALA A 258 -1.88 -18.33 -18.16
N ILE A 259 -0.65 -18.69 -18.53
CA ILE A 259 0.57 -17.96 -18.20
C ILE A 259 1.24 -17.55 -19.49
N GLU A 260 1.36 -16.24 -19.69
CA GLU A 260 1.86 -15.64 -20.91
C GLU A 260 3.09 -14.79 -20.59
N GLU A 261 4.13 -14.87 -21.41
CA GLU A 261 5.26 -13.96 -21.35
C GLU A 261 4.84 -12.61 -21.96
N ALA A 262 4.78 -11.58 -21.11
CA ALA A 262 4.37 -10.23 -21.49
C ALA A 262 5.57 -9.37 -21.94
N ALA A 263 6.75 -9.64 -21.38
CA ALA A 263 8.03 -9.03 -21.74
C ALA A 263 9.16 -9.98 -21.28
N PRO A 264 10.43 -9.78 -21.71
CA PRO A 264 11.54 -10.60 -21.24
C PRO A 264 11.57 -10.66 -19.71
N ALA A 265 11.56 -11.87 -19.15
CA ALA A 265 11.51 -12.14 -17.71
C ALA A 265 10.26 -11.58 -16.97
N SER A 266 9.20 -11.23 -17.69
CA SER A 266 7.93 -10.75 -17.14
C SER A 266 6.78 -11.60 -17.66
N PHE A 267 6.01 -12.18 -16.74
CA PHE A 267 4.95 -13.14 -17.04
C PHE A 267 3.64 -12.66 -16.44
N GLU A 268 2.56 -12.81 -17.18
CA GLU A 268 1.22 -12.51 -16.71
C GLU A 268 0.47 -13.81 -16.45
N VAL A 269 -0.11 -13.92 -15.26
CA VAL A 269 -0.93 -15.06 -14.84
C VAL A 269 -2.36 -14.56 -14.68
N ALA A 270 -3.26 -15.07 -15.53
CA ALA A 270 -4.68 -14.83 -15.36
C ALA A 270 -5.21 -15.62 -14.16
N ILE A 271 -6.12 -15.04 -13.38
CA ILE A 271 -6.72 -15.67 -12.20
C ILE A 271 -8.22 -15.73 -12.40
N ARG A 272 -8.80 -16.88 -12.11
CA ARG A 272 -10.25 -17.06 -12.04
C ARG A 272 -10.64 -17.13 -10.57
N CYS A 273 -11.43 -16.19 -10.09
CA CYS A 273 -11.95 -16.19 -8.73
C CYS A 273 -13.36 -15.61 -8.70
N GLY A 274 -14.11 -15.96 -7.66
CA GLY A 274 -15.41 -15.36 -7.38
C GLY A 274 -15.29 -14.02 -6.63
N GLY A 275 -16.43 -13.44 -6.30
CA GLY A 275 -16.53 -12.21 -5.50
C GLY A 275 -16.47 -10.93 -6.33
N ALA A 276 -16.58 -9.80 -5.65
CA ALA A 276 -16.54 -8.48 -6.24
C ALA A 276 -15.52 -7.63 -5.49
N ARG A 277 -14.64 -6.98 -6.24
CA ARG A 277 -13.60 -6.13 -5.66
C ARG A 277 -14.23 -4.96 -4.90
N ALA A 278 -13.79 -4.75 -3.65
CA ALA A 278 -14.25 -3.65 -2.81
C ALA A 278 -13.81 -2.27 -3.36
N ALA A 279 -12.57 -2.15 -3.84
CA ALA A 279 -12.05 -0.90 -4.41
C ALA A 279 -12.35 -0.77 -5.91
N ALA A 280 -13.61 -0.50 -6.26
CA ALA A 280 -14.01 -0.29 -7.67
C ALA A 280 -13.25 0.87 -8.36
N TRP A 281 -12.77 1.85 -7.58
CA TRP A 281 -11.98 2.99 -8.05
C TRP A 281 -10.57 2.63 -8.56
N LEU A 282 -10.04 1.48 -8.18
CA LEU A 282 -8.70 1.07 -8.59
C LEU A 282 -8.75 0.43 -9.99
N ARG A 283 -8.15 1.06 -10.99
CA ARG A 283 -8.23 0.57 -12.39
C ARG A 283 -7.36 -0.65 -12.72
N ASP A 284 -6.57 -1.14 -11.77
CA ASP A 284 -5.77 -2.35 -11.98
C ASP A 284 -6.67 -3.58 -12.23
N GLU A 285 -6.15 -4.56 -12.96
CA GLU A 285 -6.81 -5.84 -13.18
C GLU A 285 -6.27 -6.86 -12.17
N PRO A 286 -6.85 -7.01 -10.97
CA PRO A 286 -6.34 -7.95 -9.96
C PRO A 286 -6.43 -9.41 -10.42
N LEU A 287 -7.25 -9.68 -11.45
CA LEU A 287 -7.37 -10.97 -12.12
C LEU A 287 -6.20 -11.26 -13.07
N ARG A 288 -5.22 -10.36 -13.17
CA ARG A 288 -3.97 -10.54 -13.92
C ARG A 288 -2.80 -10.17 -13.01
N ILE A 289 -2.11 -11.16 -12.48
CA ILE A 289 -0.88 -10.92 -11.71
C ILE A 289 0.30 -10.91 -12.66
N VAL A 290 1.05 -9.82 -12.64
CA VAL A 290 2.30 -9.69 -13.39
C VAL A 290 3.45 -10.08 -12.48
N TRP A 291 4.10 -11.18 -12.82
CA TRP A 291 5.32 -11.69 -12.21
C TRP A 291 6.55 -11.20 -12.96
N ARG A 292 7.62 -10.90 -12.23
CA ARG A 292 8.95 -10.63 -12.79
C ARG A 292 9.96 -11.60 -12.19
N LYS A 293 10.84 -12.14 -13.01
CA LYS A 293 11.96 -12.98 -12.57
C LYS A 293 13.16 -12.11 -12.26
N LEU A 294 13.57 -12.06 -11.00
CA LEU A 294 14.78 -11.37 -10.53
C LEU A 294 15.80 -12.39 -10.00
N PRO A 295 17.08 -12.01 -9.77
CA PRO A 295 18.07 -12.90 -9.18
C PRO A 295 17.67 -13.46 -7.81
N VAL A 296 16.85 -12.73 -7.06
CA VAL A 296 16.33 -13.13 -5.75
C VAL A 296 15.12 -14.06 -5.82
N GLY A 297 14.54 -14.27 -7.01
CA GLY A 297 13.36 -15.10 -7.23
C GLY A 297 12.24 -14.36 -7.98
N TRP A 298 11.01 -14.83 -7.78
CA TRP A 298 9.81 -14.27 -8.40
C TRP A 298 9.22 -13.14 -7.56
N VAL A 299 8.93 -12.01 -8.19
CA VAL A 299 8.31 -10.84 -7.53
C VAL A 299 7.07 -10.39 -8.31
N ILE A 300 6.12 -9.76 -7.63
CA ILE A 300 4.93 -9.18 -8.26
C ILE A 300 5.18 -7.71 -8.64
N ALA A 301 4.68 -7.33 -9.81
CA ALA A 301 4.62 -5.93 -10.23
C ALA A 301 3.24 -5.36 -9.90
N THR A 302 3.19 -4.37 -8.99
CA THR A 302 1.94 -3.75 -8.54
C THR A 302 1.58 -2.47 -9.29
N GLY A 303 2.53 -1.86 -10.02
CA GLY A 303 2.34 -0.55 -10.68
C GLY A 303 2.14 0.62 -9.71
N LEU A 304 2.32 0.40 -8.40
CA LEU A 304 2.09 1.40 -7.36
C LEU A 304 3.09 2.55 -7.44
N ALA A 305 4.36 2.28 -7.76
CA ALA A 305 5.41 3.29 -7.89
C ALA A 305 5.02 4.37 -8.90
N GLU A 306 4.61 3.97 -10.11
CA GLU A 306 4.19 4.88 -11.18
C GLU A 306 2.94 5.69 -10.79
N ARG A 307 2.02 5.09 -10.02
CA ARG A 307 0.84 5.79 -9.52
C ARG A 307 1.21 6.85 -8.50
N LEU A 308 2.07 6.51 -7.54
CA LEU A 308 2.53 7.44 -6.52
C LEU A 308 3.33 8.60 -7.13
N GLU A 309 4.18 8.34 -8.12
CA GLU A 309 4.88 9.38 -8.88
C GLU A 309 3.88 10.31 -9.57
N ARG A 310 2.81 9.80 -10.19
CA ARG A 310 1.75 10.63 -10.78
C ARG A 310 1.00 11.47 -9.73
N VAL A 311 0.64 10.87 -8.60
CA VAL A 311 -0.01 11.61 -7.50
C VAL A 311 0.89 12.74 -7.02
N ARG A 312 2.18 12.44 -6.80
CA ARG A 312 3.18 13.43 -6.42
C ARG A 312 3.21 14.61 -7.39
N GLU A 313 3.23 14.35 -8.70
CA GLU A 313 3.20 15.42 -9.71
C GLU A 313 1.89 16.23 -9.68
N VAL A 314 0.74 15.62 -9.36
CA VAL A 314 -0.53 16.35 -9.17
C VAL A 314 -0.45 17.23 -7.93
N LEU A 315 0.11 16.74 -6.82
CA LEU A 315 0.23 17.49 -5.57
C LEU A 315 1.23 18.64 -5.64
N LYS A 316 2.25 18.57 -6.52
CA LYS A 316 3.17 19.68 -6.78
C LYS A 316 2.51 20.85 -7.51
N ARG A 317 1.39 20.62 -8.20
CA ARG A 317 0.68 21.70 -8.91
C ARG A 317 0.03 22.63 -7.89
N PRO A 318 0.14 23.95 -8.06
CA PRO A 318 -0.64 24.87 -7.24
C PRO A 318 -2.12 24.51 -7.43
N PRO A 319 -2.91 24.39 -6.35
CA PRO A 319 -4.34 24.19 -6.50
C PRO A 319 -4.85 25.34 -7.35
N ALA A 320 -5.51 25.04 -8.48
CA ALA A 320 -6.07 26.05 -9.36
C ALA A 320 -6.78 27.06 -8.45
N ALA A 321 -6.34 28.33 -8.51
CA ALA A 321 -6.85 29.38 -7.64
C ALA A 321 -8.36 29.25 -7.68
N SER A 322 -8.94 28.77 -6.58
CA SER A 322 -10.34 28.38 -6.55
C SER A 322 -11.06 29.61 -7.05
N SER A 323 -11.67 29.52 -8.23
CA SER A 323 -12.43 30.62 -8.80
C SER A 323 -13.47 30.95 -7.75
N THR A 324 -13.17 31.95 -6.93
CA THR A 324 -14.11 32.67 -6.10
C THR A 324 -14.96 33.46 -7.07
N ALA A 325 -15.74 32.74 -7.89
CA ALA A 325 -16.92 33.28 -8.50
C ALA A 325 -17.95 33.39 -7.36
N PRO A 326 -18.44 34.60 -7.07
CA PRO A 326 -19.37 34.87 -5.97
C PRO A 326 -20.70 34.12 -6.12
#